data_AF-A0A2D6QAH7-F1
#
_entry.id   AF-A0A2D6QAH7-F1
#
_cell.length_a   1.000
_cell.length_b   1.000
_cell.length_c   1.000
_cell.angle_alpha   90.00
_cell.angle_beta   90.00
_cell.angle_gamma   90.00
#
_symmetry.space_group_name_H-M   'P 1'
#
loop_
_entity.id
_entity.type
_entity.pdbx_description
1 polymer ?
#
loop_
_entity_poly.entity_id
_entity_poly.type
_entity_poly.pdbx_seq_one_letter_code
_entity_poly.pdbx_strand_id
1 'polypeptide(L)'
;RVPSGPLPGPAAQRARGAVAEWEGEALRQAGLELEALASLPGGLAPKGARRALLVGPRDLSWEAEGTVVRLRFTLPPGSYATVLLEELGKSRILSQ
;
A
#
# COMPACT_ATOMS: atom_id res chain seq x y z
N ARG A 1 -6.04 12.66 7.90
CA ARG A 1 -6.24 12.01 6.58
C ARG A 1 -4.99 11.20 6.28
N VAL A 2 -5.11 9.92 5.94
CA VAL A 2 -3.94 9.08 5.62
C VAL A 2 -3.44 9.45 4.21
N PRO A 3 -2.12 9.61 3.99
CA PRO A 3 -1.60 9.82 2.64
C PRO A 3 -1.93 8.64 1.73
N SER A 4 -2.12 8.91 0.45
CA SER A 4 -2.46 7.90 -0.55
C SER A 4 -1.54 8.00 -1.74
N GLY A 5 -1.22 6.88 -2.38
CA GLY A 5 -0.53 6.83 -3.67
C GLY A 5 -1.49 6.47 -4.81
N PRO A 6 -1.03 6.63 -6.07
CA PRO A 6 -1.82 6.29 -7.23
C PRO A 6 -1.82 4.76 -7.45
N LEU A 7 -2.99 4.22 -7.76
CA LEU A 7 -3.09 3.03 -8.60
C LEU A 7 -3.22 3.56 -10.05
N PRO A 8 -2.21 3.36 -10.91
CA PRO A 8 -2.14 4.06 -12.19
C PRO A 8 -3.32 3.73 -13.12
N GLY A 9 -3.88 4.75 -13.75
CA GLY A 9 -4.94 4.67 -14.75
C GLY A 9 -5.60 6.03 -15.00
N PRO A 10 -6.33 6.20 -16.13
CA PRO A 10 -6.82 7.50 -16.58
C PRO A 10 -7.89 8.12 -15.68
N ALA A 11 -8.60 7.30 -14.88
CA ALA A 11 -9.59 7.77 -13.91
C ALA A 11 -9.00 7.99 -12.49
N ALA A 12 -7.70 7.75 -12.28
CA ALA A 12 -7.08 8.00 -10.98
C ALA A 12 -7.03 9.51 -10.70
N GLN A 13 -7.35 9.90 -9.46
CA GLN A 13 -7.20 11.28 -9.03
C GLN A 13 -5.71 11.68 -9.06
N ARG A 14 -5.38 12.71 -9.84
CA ARG A 14 -4.00 13.23 -9.93
C ARG A 14 -3.65 14.07 -8.70
N ALA A 15 -2.45 13.88 -8.17
CA ALA A 15 -1.85 14.80 -7.21
C ALA A 15 -1.49 16.14 -7.87
N ARG A 16 -1.00 17.10 -7.08
CA ARG A 16 -0.56 18.43 -7.56
C ARG A 16 0.78 18.80 -6.95
N GLY A 17 1.49 19.73 -7.60
CA GLY A 17 2.80 20.20 -7.15
C GLY A 17 3.82 19.07 -7.04
N ALA A 18 4.70 19.14 -6.05
CA ALA A 18 5.77 18.18 -5.84
C ALA A 18 5.30 16.72 -5.78
N VAL A 19 4.11 16.43 -5.23
CA VAL A 19 3.60 15.05 -5.17
C VAL A 19 3.27 14.51 -6.57
N ALA A 20 2.79 15.35 -7.49
CA ALA A 20 2.55 14.93 -8.87
C ALA A 20 3.87 14.60 -9.58
N GLU A 21 4.91 15.39 -9.32
CA GLU A 21 6.25 15.16 -9.86
C GLU A 21 6.83 13.85 -9.33
N TRP A 22 6.71 13.57 -8.02
CA TRP A 22 7.17 12.31 -7.43
C TRP A 22 6.40 11.09 -7.94
N GLU A 23 5.08 11.20 -8.08
CA GLU A 23 4.24 10.13 -8.64
C GLU A 23 4.61 9.83 -10.11
N GLY A 24 4.84 10.88 -10.92
CA GLY A 24 5.32 10.73 -12.30
C GLY A 24 6.71 10.11 -12.38
N GLU A 25 7.63 10.54 -11.51
CA GLU A 25 8.98 10.00 -11.45
C GLU A 25 8.98 8.51 -11.09
N ALA A 26 8.18 8.10 -10.10
CA ALA A 26 8.06 6.70 -9.70
C ALA A 26 7.53 5.82 -10.84
N LEU A 27 6.58 6.32 -11.65
CA LEU A 27 6.09 5.62 -12.84
C LEU A 27 7.18 5.46 -13.89
N ARG A 28 7.90 6.55 -14.19
CA ARG A 28 8.99 6.56 -15.17
C ARG A 28 10.13 5.64 -14.76
N GLN A 29 10.47 5.56 -13.48
CA GLN A 29 11.45 4.60 -12.94
C GLN A 29 11.01 3.15 -13.09
N ALA A 30 9.70 2.89 -13.07
CA ALA A 30 9.13 1.59 -13.37
C ALA A 30 9.00 1.31 -14.89
N GLY A 31 9.45 2.23 -15.75
CA GLY A 31 9.31 2.13 -17.21
C GLY A 31 7.86 2.29 -17.69
N LEU A 32 7.01 2.93 -16.88
CA LEU A 32 5.59 3.11 -17.17
C LEU A 32 5.29 4.58 -17.46
N GLU A 33 4.48 4.80 -18.49
CA GLU A 33 3.84 6.09 -18.76
C GLU A 33 2.33 5.93 -18.57
N LEU A 34 1.69 6.89 -17.93
CA LEU A 34 0.27 6.79 -17.56
C LEU A 34 -0.64 6.68 -18.80
N GLU A 35 -0.28 7.40 -19.86
CA GLU A 35 -0.96 7.41 -21.15
C GLU A 35 -0.87 6.03 -21.82
N ALA A 36 0.26 5.33 -21.70
CA ALA A 36 0.44 3.99 -22.26
C ALA A 36 -0.51 2.97 -21.61
N LEU A 37 -0.77 3.10 -20.31
CA LEU A 37 -1.71 2.23 -19.58
C LEU A 37 -3.16 2.37 -20.08
N ALA A 38 -3.56 3.56 -20.53
CA ALA A 38 -4.89 3.79 -21.08
C ALA A 38 -5.08 3.12 -22.45
N SER A 39 -3.99 2.87 -23.18
CA SER A 39 -3.99 2.24 -24.51
C SER A 39 -3.81 0.72 -24.52
N LEU A 40 -3.81 0.07 -23.34
CA LEU A 40 -3.65 -1.38 -23.27
C LEU A 40 -4.79 -2.13 -23.99
N PRO A 41 -4.48 -3.10 -24.86
CA PRO A 41 -5.47 -3.80 -25.65
C PRO A 41 -6.32 -4.75 -24.82
N GLY A 42 -7.43 -5.23 -25.39
CA GLY A 42 -8.22 -6.33 -24.82
C GLY A 42 -8.95 -5.99 -23.52
N GLY A 43 -9.21 -4.71 -23.24
CA GLY A 43 -9.88 -4.29 -22.00
C GLY A 43 -8.99 -4.37 -20.75
N LEU A 44 -7.68 -4.52 -20.93
CA LEU A 44 -6.71 -4.60 -19.85
C LEU A 44 -6.35 -3.22 -19.25
N ALA A 45 -6.80 -2.13 -19.88
CA ALA A 45 -6.55 -0.78 -19.41
C ALA A 45 -7.11 -0.59 -17.97
N PRO A 46 -6.25 -0.41 -16.96
CA PRO A 46 -6.72 -0.22 -15.60
C PRO A 46 -7.39 1.14 -15.50
N LYS A 47 -8.56 1.22 -14.84
CA LYS A 47 -9.23 2.51 -14.60
C LYS A 47 -8.37 3.45 -13.75
N GLY A 48 -7.60 2.88 -12.82
CA GLY A 48 -6.83 3.64 -11.84
C GLY A 48 -7.67 4.09 -10.64
N ALA A 49 -6.99 4.36 -9.53
CA ALA A 49 -7.61 4.76 -8.26
C ALA A 49 -6.56 5.40 -7.33
N ARG A 50 -6.93 5.66 -6.08
CA ARG A 50 -6.01 6.03 -5.00
C ARG A 50 -6.03 4.95 -3.93
N ARG A 51 -4.87 4.62 -3.37
CA ARG A 51 -4.75 3.65 -2.28
C ARG A 51 -4.00 4.28 -1.11
N ALA A 52 -4.50 4.08 0.10
CA ALA A 52 -3.81 4.54 1.31
C ALA A 52 -2.41 3.90 1.37
N LEU A 53 -1.39 4.73 1.66
CA LEU A 53 0.01 4.27 1.78
C LEU A 53 0.30 3.65 3.16
N LEU A 54 -0.51 4.00 4.15
CA LEU A 54 -0.37 3.51 5.51
C LEU A 54 -1.67 2.84 5.94
N VAL A 55 -1.55 1.74 6.66
CA VAL A 55 -2.67 1.04 7.27
C VAL A 55 -2.33 0.81 8.74
N GLY A 56 -3.13 1.40 9.63
CA GLY A 56 -3.09 1.08 11.05
C GLY A 56 -4.02 -0.11 11.34
N PRO A 57 -3.53 -1.23 11.90
CA PRO A 57 -4.42 -2.28 12.38
C PRO A 57 -5.32 -1.73 13.50
N ARG A 58 -6.59 -2.13 13.48
CA ARG A 58 -7.54 -1.82 14.56
C ARG A 58 -7.67 -3.01 15.50
N ASP A 59 -8.10 -2.75 16.73
CA ASP A 59 -8.41 -3.79 17.72
C ASP A 59 -7.22 -4.76 17.95
N LEU A 60 -6.00 -4.22 17.86
CA LEU A 60 -4.78 -5.00 17.99
C LEU A 60 -4.61 -5.50 19.42
N SER A 61 -4.60 -6.80 19.60
CA SER A 61 -4.21 -7.48 20.84
C SER A 61 -3.20 -8.58 20.56
N TRP A 62 -2.40 -8.91 21.55
CA TRP A 62 -1.37 -9.92 21.44
C TRP A 62 -1.16 -10.66 22.76
N GLU A 63 -0.75 -11.91 22.66
CA GLU A 63 -0.33 -12.78 23.76
C GLU A 63 0.95 -13.49 23.34
N ALA A 64 1.87 -13.72 24.28
CA ALA A 64 3.10 -14.45 24.04
C ALA A 64 3.23 -15.61 25.03
N GLU A 65 3.65 -16.77 24.51
CA GLU A 65 3.91 -17.98 25.28
C GLU A 65 5.20 -18.62 24.77
N GLY A 66 6.27 -18.47 25.55
CA GLY A 66 7.61 -18.89 25.14
C GLY A 66 8.06 -18.18 23.86
N THR A 67 8.23 -18.94 22.78
CA THR A 67 8.64 -18.45 21.46
C THR A 67 7.48 -18.19 20.51
N VAL A 68 6.24 -18.36 20.98
CA VAL A 68 5.02 -18.19 20.18
C VAL A 68 4.35 -16.87 20.53
N VAL A 69 4.02 -16.08 19.51
CA VAL A 69 3.21 -14.86 19.64
C VAL A 69 1.92 -15.05 18.85
N ARG A 70 0.77 -14.85 19.50
CA ARG A 70 -0.54 -14.81 18.83
C ARG A 70 -1.03 -13.38 18.76
N LEU A 71 -1.38 -12.94 17.55
CA LEU A 71 -1.88 -11.60 17.24
C LEU A 71 -3.35 -11.69 16.83
N ARG A 72 -4.15 -10.70 17.24
CA ARG A 72 -5.52 -10.49 16.76
C ARG A 72 -5.67 -9.02 16.38
N PHE A 73 -6.18 -8.75 15.19
CA PHE A 73 -6.37 -7.39 14.69
C PHE A 73 -7.36 -7.38 13.52
N THR A 74 -7.97 -6.22 13.29
CA THR A 74 -8.85 -5.95 12.15
C THR A 74 -8.12 -5.09 11.12
N LEU A 75 -8.21 -5.45 9.84
CA LEU A 75 -7.69 -4.65 8.74
C LEU A 75 -8.81 -4.15 7.81
N PRO A 76 -8.64 -2.98 7.16
CA PRO A 76 -9.51 -2.55 6.09
C PRO A 76 -9.49 -3.55 4.90
N PRO A 77 -10.58 -3.66 4.13
CA PRO A 77 -10.61 -4.44 2.90
C PRO A 77 -9.45 -4.05 1.96
N GLY A 78 -8.85 -5.06 1.32
CA GLY A 78 -7.68 -4.85 0.46
C GLY A 78 -6.38 -4.58 1.22
N SER A 79 -6.32 -4.79 2.53
CA SER A 79 -5.06 -4.79 3.28
C SER A 79 -4.61 -6.23 3.55
N TYR A 80 -3.32 -6.46 3.70
CA TYR A 80 -2.76 -7.79 3.89
C TYR A 80 -2.13 -7.93 5.28
N ALA A 81 -2.51 -8.98 6.01
CA ALA A 81 -1.92 -9.31 7.30
C ALA A 81 -0.40 -9.58 7.21
N THR A 82 0.05 -10.12 6.08
CA THR A 82 1.47 -10.42 5.83
C THR A 82 2.35 -9.18 5.88
N VAL A 83 1.86 -8.02 5.43
CA VAL A 83 2.62 -6.76 5.51
C VAL A 83 2.86 -6.36 6.96
N LEU A 84 1.85 -6.51 7.84
CA LEU A 84 2.02 -6.28 9.27
C LEU A 84 3.03 -7.26 9.88
N LEU A 85 2.98 -8.54 9.51
CA LEU A 85 3.93 -9.55 9.98
C LEU A 85 5.37 -9.27 9.49
N GLU A 86 5.54 -8.79 8.27
CA GLU A 86 6.83 -8.39 7.72
C GLU A 86 7.45 -7.24 8.53
N GLU A 87 6.64 -6.24 8.90
CA GLU A 87 7.08 -5.14 9.76
C GLU A 87 7.43 -5.60 11.19
N LEU A 88 6.67 -6.55 11.74
CA LEU A 88 7.02 -7.16 13.03
C LEU A 88 8.33 -7.96 12.95
N GLY A 89 8.59 -8.66 11.85
CA GLY A 89 9.84 -9.40 11.63
C GLY A 89 11.09 -8.51 11.53
N LYS A 90 10.94 -7.23 11.20
CA LYS A 90 12.02 -6.23 11.23
C LYS A 90 12.30 -5.72 12.64
N SER A 91 11.38 -5.93 13.57
CA SER A 91 11.44 -5.39 14.92
C SER A 91 12.21 -6.33 15.85
N ARG A 92 13.10 -5.77 16.67
CA ARG A 92 13.75 -6.53 17.74
C ARG A 92 12.73 -6.71 18.87
N ILE A 93 12.32 -7.94 19.15
CA ILE A 93 11.47 -8.23 20.31
C ILE A 93 12.35 -8.03 21.55
N LEU A 94 12.11 -6.95 22.28
CA LEU A 94 12.70 -6.73 23.60
C LEU A 94 11.92 -7.61 24.59
N SER A 95 12.57 -8.66 25.11
CA SER A 95 12.06 -9.39 26.26
C SER A 95 12.02 -8.45 27.46
N GLN A 96 10.86 -8.33 28.11
CA GLN A 96 10.75 -7.75 29.45
C GLN A 96 11.38 -8.70 30.48
#